data_AF-A0A841KFT4-F1
#
_entry.id   AF-A0A841KFT4-F1
#
_cell.length_a   1.000
_cell.length_b   1.000
_cell.length_c   1.000
_cell.angle_alpha   90.00
_cell.angle_beta   90.00
_cell.angle_gamma   90.00
#
_symmetry.space_group_name_H-M   'P 1'
#
loop_
_entity.id
_entity.type
_entity.pdbx_description
1 polymer ?
#
loop_
_entity_poly.entity_id
_entity_poly.type
_entity_poly.pdbx_seq_one_letter_code
_entity_poly.pdbx_strand_id
1 'polypeptide(L)'
;MQKIRIECIMVGGPEHGRTLIVRQDAARPQRPAIVAMDGELCRCAALRRTRTGVTRCLLVHPHASGRQMRDMLAAYRAAPAVPHTRNQARGRQSNASPTLHMGMSS
;
A
#
# COMPACT_ATOMS: atom_id res chain seq x y z
N MET A 1 1.12 -23.22 7.21
CA MET A 1 1.98 -22.02 7.34
C MET A 1 1.14 -20.84 7.81
N GLN A 2 1.47 -20.25 8.95
CA GLN A 2 0.83 -19.02 9.40
C GLN A 2 1.37 -17.85 8.56
N LYS A 3 0.50 -16.98 8.03
CA LYS A 3 0.91 -15.80 7.27
C LYS A 3 0.74 -14.55 8.14
N ILE A 4 1.81 -13.78 8.33
CA ILE A 4 1.75 -12.45 8.97
C ILE A 4 1.40 -11.38 7.94
N ARG A 5 0.65 -10.37 8.37
CA ARG A 5 0.32 -9.19 7.55
C ARG A 5 1.28 -8.07 7.91
N ILE A 6 1.95 -7.52 6.91
CA ILE A 6 2.87 -6.40 7.03
C ILE A 6 2.31 -5.24 6.22
N GLU A 7 2.02 -4.12 6.89
CA GLU A 7 1.71 -2.86 6.23
C GLU A 7 3.02 -2.20 5.80
N CYS A 8 3.26 -2.11 4.50
CA CYS A 8 4.40 -1.42 3.95
C CYS A 8 3.99 -0.03 3.45
N ILE A 9 4.77 0.99 3.79
CA ILE A 9 4.59 2.37 3.34
C ILE A 9 5.76 2.72 2.43
N MET A 10 5.48 3.15 1.20
CA MET A 10 6.50 3.53 0.21
C MET A 10 6.96 4.97 0.41
N VAL A 11 8.28 5.17 0.34
CA VAL A 11 8.93 6.46 0.52
C VAL A 11 9.77 6.79 -0.71
N GLY A 12 9.31 7.79 -1.45
CA GLY A 12 9.96 8.25 -2.68
C GLY A 12 9.45 7.49 -3.90
N GLY A 13 9.97 7.84 -5.06
CA GLY A 13 9.50 7.26 -6.33
C GLY A 13 8.05 7.63 -6.67
N PRO A 14 7.49 6.98 -7.71
CA PRO A 14 6.14 7.28 -8.21
C PRO A 14 5.02 6.97 -7.22
N GLU A 15 5.30 6.12 -6.22
CA GLU A 15 4.32 5.64 -5.24
C GLU A 15 4.57 6.20 -3.84
N HIS A 16 5.27 7.33 -3.71
CA HIS A 16 5.52 7.98 -2.42
C HIS A 16 4.22 8.14 -1.59
N GLY A 17 4.25 7.70 -0.33
CA GLY A 17 3.11 7.74 0.59
C GLY A 17 2.10 6.59 0.41
N ARG A 18 2.23 5.77 -0.64
CA ARG A 18 1.37 4.61 -0.85
C ARG A 18 1.58 3.57 0.24
N THR A 19 0.48 3.06 0.78
CA THR A 19 0.48 1.95 1.73
C THR A 19 -0.06 0.69 1.06
N LEU A 20 0.57 -0.45 1.33
CA LEU A 20 0.21 -1.75 0.77
C LEU A 20 0.39 -2.83 1.84
N ILE A 21 -0.32 -3.95 1.70
CA ILE A 21 -0.28 -5.05 2.66
C ILE A 21 0.43 -6.23 2.01
N VAL A 22 1.58 -6.60 2.54
CA VAL A 22 2.30 -7.82 2.17
C VAL A 22 1.90 -8.94 3.14
N ARG A 23 1.65 -10.13 2.60
CA ARG A 23 1.53 -11.34 3.41
C ARG A 23 2.83 -12.12 3.32
N GLN A 24 3.41 -12.39 4.48
CA GLN A 24 4.66 -13.12 4.59
C GLN A 24 4.46 -14.37 5.43
N ASP A 25 5.19 -15.44 5.10
CA ASP A 25 5.22 -16.62 5.93
C ASP A 25 5.90 -16.31 7.28
N ALA A 26 5.17 -16.58 8.36
CA ALA A 26 5.67 -16.41 9.73
C ALA A 26 6.87 -17.30 10.01
N ALA A 27 6.98 -18.47 9.36
CA ALA A 27 8.08 -19.40 9.53
C ALA A 27 9.40 -18.90 8.91
N ARG A 28 9.33 -17.94 7.97
CA ARG A 28 10.50 -17.39 7.28
C ARG A 28 10.44 -15.87 7.21
N PRO A 29 10.72 -15.18 8.34
CA PRO A 29 10.74 -13.73 8.37
C PRO A 29 11.90 -13.19 7.52
N GLN A 30 11.55 -12.49 6.45
CA GLN A 30 12.46 -11.76 5.56
C GLN A 30 12.05 -10.29 5.53
N ARG A 31 13.01 -9.38 5.32
CA ARG A 31 12.68 -7.96 5.12
C ARG A 31 11.91 -7.80 3.80
N PRO A 32 10.72 -7.15 3.81
CA PRO A 32 9.99 -6.89 2.59
C PRO A 32 10.82 -6.07 1.59
N ALA A 33 10.67 -6.38 0.31
CA ALA A 33 11.15 -5.57 -0.79
C ALA A 33 10.11 -5.63 -1.91
N ILE A 34 9.86 -4.50 -2.57
CA ILE A 34 8.78 -4.36 -3.56
C ILE A 34 9.30 -3.54 -4.72
N VAL A 35 8.99 -4.00 -5.92
CA VAL A 35 9.29 -3.26 -7.15
C VAL A 35 8.24 -2.17 -7.32
N ALA A 36 8.69 -0.92 -7.40
CA ALA A 36 7.84 0.23 -7.68
C ALA A 36 7.39 0.23 -9.15
N MET A 37 6.42 1.09 -9.48
CA MET A 37 5.89 1.20 -10.85
C MET A 37 6.92 1.58 -11.92
N ASP A 38 8.02 2.22 -11.54
CA ASP A 38 9.14 2.56 -12.43
C ASP A 38 10.15 1.41 -12.59
N GLY A 39 9.88 0.24 -11.99
CA GLY A 39 10.73 -0.94 -12.06
C GLY A 39 11.82 -1.00 -10.99
N GLU A 40 11.96 0.03 -10.16
CA GLU A 40 13.01 0.10 -9.14
C GLU A 40 12.65 -0.66 -7.86
N LEU A 41 13.64 -1.31 -7.26
CA LEU A 41 13.44 -2.12 -6.06
C LEU A 41 13.47 -1.27 -4.79
N CYS A 42 12.31 -1.07 -4.18
CA CYS A 42 12.17 -0.46 -2.87
C CYS A 42 12.49 -1.46 -1.76
N ARG A 43 13.38 -1.09 -0.83
CA ARG A 43 13.85 -1.98 0.25
C ARG A 43 13.36 -1.53 1.63
N CYS A 44 13.11 -2.46 2.54
CA CYS A 44 12.69 -2.14 3.91
C CYS A 44 13.82 -1.47 4.71
N ALA A 45 13.67 -0.18 4.97
CA ALA A 45 14.60 0.62 5.78
C ALA A 45 14.27 0.53 7.28
N ALA A 46 12.98 0.42 7.63
CA ALA A 46 12.54 0.31 9.02
C ALA A 46 11.38 -0.68 9.14
N LEU A 47 11.37 -1.46 10.23
CA LEU A 47 10.33 -2.42 10.55
C LEU A 47 9.95 -2.30 12.03
N ARG A 48 8.65 -2.25 12.34
CA ARG A 48 8.12 -2.04 13.69
C ARG A 48 6.85 -2.86 13.89
N ARG A 49 6.73 -3.53 15.02
CA ARG A 49 5.44 -4.04 15.49
C ARG A 49 4.69 -2.94 16.24
N THR A 50 3.44 -2.72 15.85
CA THR A 50 2.53 -1.81 16.55
C THR A 50 1.93 -2.51 17.76
N ARG A 51 1.38 -1.73 18.70
CA ARG A 51 0.69 -2.27 19.90
C ARG A 51 -0.52 -3.14 19.56
N THR A 52 -1.11 -2.97 18.37
CA THR A 52 -2.23 -3.78 17.86
C THR A 52 -1.78 -5.10 17.21
N GLY A 53 -0.48 -5.43 17.27
CA GLY A 53 0.08 -6.65 16.67
C GLY A 53 0.35 -6.54 15.16
N VAL A 54 0.01 -5.42 14.52
CA VAL A 54 0.29 -5.20 13.10
C VAL A 54 1.76 -4.84 12.90
N THR A 55 2.42 -5.48 11.94
CA THR A 55 3.80 -5.14 11.57
C THR A 55 3.79 -4.07 10.48
N ARG A 56 4.55 -2.99 10.67
CA ARG A 56 4.71 -1.88 9.72
C ARG A 56 6.14 -1.81 9.20
N CYS A 57 6.31 -1.72 7.89
CA CYS A 57 7.59 -1.50 7.21
C CYS A 57 7.59 -0.16 6.46
N LEU A 58 8.71 0.57 6.48
CA LEU A 58 9.00 1.64 5.53
C LEU A 58 9.86 1.09 4.39
N LEU A 59 9.34 1.16 3.17
CA LEU A 59 10.05 0.81 1.94
C LEU A 59 10.60 2.09 1.33
N VAL A 60 11.91 2.16 1.13
CA VAL A 60 12.58 3.34 0.57
C VAL A 60 12.95 3.06 -0.87
N HIS A 61 12.49 3.95 -1.75
CA HIS A 61 12.86 4.01 -3.15
C HIS A 61 14.31 4.49 -3.31
N PRO A 62 15.10 3.97 -4.28
CA PRO A 62 16.49 4.42 -4.48
C PRO A 62 16.60 5.93 -4.73
N HIS A 63 15.60 6.52 -5.39
CA HIS A 63 15.52 7.96 -5.68
C HIS A 63 14.76 8.78 -4.61
N ALA A 64 14.55 8.26 -3.41
CA ALA A 64 13.89 9.00 -2.34
C ALA A 64 14.76 10.17 -1.86
N SER A 65 14.19 11.38 -1.83
CA SER A 65 14.90 12.54 -1.28
C SER A 65 15.03 12.47 0.25
N GLY A 66 16.08 13.09 0.80
CA GLY A 66 16.30 13.18 2.25
C GLY A 66 15.11 13.80 3.00
N ARG A 67 14.41 14.76 2.37
CA ARG A 67 13.20 15.37 2.93
C ARG A 67 12.05 14.36 3.02
N GLN A 68 11.74 13.67 1.92
CA GLN A 68 10.70 12.63 1.90
C GLN A 68 10.96 11.53 2.93
N MET A 69 12.22 11.13 3.11
CA MET A 69 12.60 10.15 4.11
C MET A 69 12.36 10.63 5.55
N ARG A 70 12.73 11.89 5.87
CA ARG A 70 12.51 12.45 7.20
C ARG A 70 11.02 12.63 7.51
N ASP A 71 10.27 13.20 6.58
CA ASP A 71 8.83 13.45 6.73
C ASP A 71 8.10 12.12 6.96
N MET A 72 8.41 11.10 6.17
CA MET A 72 7.79 9.79 6.34
C MET A 72 8.27 9.02 7.56
N LEU A 73 9.52 9.17 7.97
CA LEU A 73 10.01 8.56 9.21
C LEU A 73 9.34 9.18 10.43
N ALA A 74 9.12 10.50 10.43
CA ALA A 74 8.38 11.18 11.48
C ALA A 74 6.93 10.67 11.56
N ALA A 75 6.22 10.60 10.43
CA ALA A 75 4.86 10.07 10.38
C ALA A 75 4.80 8.58 10.78
N TYR A 76 5.77 7.78 10.34
CA TYR A 76 5.89 6.37 10.70
C TYR A 76 6.07 6.18 12.21
N ARG A 77 6.79 7.07 12.89
CA ARG A 77 6.97 7.03 14.34
C ARG A 77 5.73 7.49 15.09
N ALA A 78 5.15 8.62 14.67
CA ALA A 78 4.03 9.29 15.33
C ALA A 78 2.69 8.55 15.19
N ALA A 79 2.47 7.81 14.11
CA ALA A 79 1.18 7.19 13.85
C ALA A 79 0.90 6.02 14.83
N PRO A 80 -0.20 6.07 15.61
CA PRO A 80 -0.91 4.86 16.01
C PRO A 80 -1.47 4.16 14.76
N ALA A 81 -1.98 2.93 14.87
CA ALA A 81 -2.45 2.15 13.74
C ALA A 81 -3.61 2.85 12.98
N VAL A 82 -3.31 3.71 12.00
CA VAL A 82 -4.31 4.40 11.16
C VAL A 82 -5.03 3.38 10.26
N PRO A 83 -6.37 3.45 10.14
CA PRO A 83 -7.17 2.53 9.36
C PRO A 83 -6.81 2.56 7.87
N HIS A 84 -6.83 1.38 7.27
CA HIS A 84 -6.57 1.19 5.85
C HIS A 84 -7.56 2.00 5.01
N THR A 85 -7.06 2.93 4.19
CA THR A 85 -7.82 3.44 3.06
C THR A 85 -7.96 2.32 2.03
N ARG A 86 -9.01 1.51 2.21
CA ARG A 86 -9.45 0.50 1.25
C ARG A 86 -10.14 1.26 0.11
N ASN A 87 -9.56 1.18 -1.08
CA ASN A 87 -10.09 1.52 -2.41
C ASN A 87 -10.04 2.99 -2.88
N GLN A 88 -9.28 3.20 -3.97
CA GLN A 88 -9.90 3.64 -5.23
C GLN A 88 -9.09 3.18 -6.46
N ALA A 89 -9.24 1.90 -6.80
CA ALA A 89 -9.10 1.41 -8.16
C ALA A 89 -10.35 0.57 -8.45
N ARG A 90 -11.52 1.23 -8.45
CA ARG A 90 -12.75 0.62 -8.97
C ARG A 90 -12.61 0.67 -10.48
N GLY A 91 -12.53 -0.51 -11.09
CA GLY A 91 -12.41 -0.66 -12.52
C GLY A 91 -13.49 0.14 -13.25
N ARG A 92 -13.07 0.86 -14.30
CA ARG A 92 -13.91 1.14 -15.45
C ARG A 92 -14.31 -0.20 -16.07
N GLN A 93 -15.43 -0.76 -15.62
CA GLN A 93 -16.22 -1.69 -16.42
C GLN A 93 -17.49 -0.96 -16.82
N SER A 94 -17.40 -0.31 -17.97
CA SER A 94 -18.52 0.21 -18.74
C SER A 94 -19.35 -0.97 -19.26
N ASN A 95 -20.33 -1.42 -18.46
CA ASN A 95 -21.45 -2.22 -18.95
C ASN A 95 -22.55 -1.25 -19.39
N ALA A 96 -22.49 -0.80 -20.65
CA ALA A 96 -23.66 -0.26 -21.32
C ALA A 96 -24.41 -1.45 -21.93
N SER A 97 -25.40 -1.98 -21.22
CA SER A 97 -26.47 -2.77 -21.82
C SER A 97 -27.61 -1.80 -22.18
N PRO A 98 -28.06 -1.71 -23.44
CA PRO A 98 -29.21 -0.88 -23.77
C PRO A 98 -30.49 -1.61 -23.33
N THR A 99 -31.20 -1.00 -22.38
CA THR A 99 -32.55 -1.42 -22.01
C THR A 99 -33.52 -0.93 -23.08
N LEU A 100 -34.12 -1.87 -23.82
CA LEU A 100 -35.33 -1.66 -24.61
C LEU A 100 -36.48 -1.27 -23.67
N HIS A 101 -37.18 -0.17 -23.96
CA HIS A 101 -38.49 0.12 -23.38
C HIS A 101 -39.50 0.40 -24.51
N MET A 102 -40.45 -0.51 -24.68
CA MET A 102 -41.73 -0.26 -25.36
C MET A 102 -42.62 0.62 -24.46
N GLY A 103 -43.51 1.44 -25.04
CA GLY A 103 -44.70 1.90 -24.30
C GLY A 103 -45.29 3.25 -24.74
N MET A 104 -46.07 3.22 -25.83
CA MET A 104 -47.39 3.84 -26.11
C MET A 104 -47.87 5.16 -25.45
N SER A 105 -48.77 5.80 -26.23
CA SER A 105 -49.76 6.87 -25.92
C SER A 105 -49.37 8.27 -26.43
N SER A 106 -50.16 8.96 -27.26
CA SER A 106 -51.59 8.88 -27.61
C SER A 106 -51.84 9.20 -29.08
#